data_AF-A0A6I6GP65-F1
#
_entry.id   AF-A0A6I6GP65-F1
#
_cell.length_a   1.000
_cell.length_b   1.000
_cell.length_c   1.000
_cell.angle_alpha   90.00
_cell.angle_beta   90.00
_cell.angle_gamma   90.00
#
_symmetry.space_group_name_H-M   'P 1'
#
loop_
_entity.id
_entity.type
_entity.pdbx_description
1 polymer ?
#
loop_
_entity_poly.entity_id
_entity_poly.type
_entity_poly.pdbx_seq_one_letter_code
_entity_poly.pdbx_strand_id
1 'polypeptide(L)'
;MRVMGVDPGLTRCGLALIETAPGRGVTALDVDVVRTRTDEPVERRLRAVHEVADEWMAIHRPDVVAIERVFAQNQVSTAMGTAQAAGVVAMAAAYRDIPVAFHTPSEVKAAVTGSGRADKKQMTLMVTRILGLQKPPSPADAADALALAVCHSWRAPMQGRVAALDAQVSRSRAGFEAKVVEGRAAATRAAGVGRSRSGTSTADQERARAAARGMARTKGVRW
;
A
#
# COMPACT_ATOMS: atom_id res chain seq x y z
N MET A 1 14.32 -10.85 -2.26
CA MET A 1 13.92 -9.50 -2.70
C MET A 1 15.15 -8.61 -2.63
N ARG A 2 15.40 -7.83 -3.67
CA ARG A 2 16.47 -6.83 -3.75
C ARG A 2 15.90 -5.46 -3.52
N VAL A 3 16.47 -4.73 -2.57
CA VAL A 3 16.03 -3.38 -2.22
C VAL A 3 17.18 -2.43 -2.47
N MET A 4 16.92 -1.43 -3.32
CA MET A 4 17.83 -0.31 -3.51
C MET A 4 17.44 0.81 -2.53
N GLY A 5 18.28 1.10 -1.54
CA GLY A 5 18.13 2.24 -0.63
C GLY A 5 18.78 3.49 -1.19
N VAL A 6 18.13 4.64 -1.04
CA VAL A 6 18.58 5.93 -1.56
C VAL A 6 18.44 7.01 -0.50
N ASP A 7 19.58 7.56 -0.07
CA ASP A 7 19.69 8.77 0.76
C ASP A 7 19.94 9.96 -0.19
N PRO A 8 18.89 10.68 -0.60
CA PRO A 8 18.98 11.65 -1.69
C PRO A 8 19.68 12.93 -1.26
N GLY A 9 20.49 13.50 -2.16
CA GLY A 9 21.05 14.83 -1.96
C GLY A 9 21.75 15.33 -3.21
N LEU A 10 21.75 16.65 -3.39
CA LEU A 10 22.43 17.24 -4.55
C LEU A 10 23.94 17.06 -4.45
N THR A 11 24.55 17.33 -3.30
CA THR A 11 26.02 17.24 -3.15
C THR A 11 26.48 15.79 -2.98
N ARG A 12 25.71 14.99 -2.24
CA ARG A 12 25.95 13.57 -2.02
C ARG A 12 24.61 12.85 -2.09
N CYS A 13 24.53 11.80 -2.89
CA CYS A 13 23.39 10.90 -2.95
C CYS A 13 23.90 9.49 -2.65
N GLY A 14 23.53 8.95 -1.50
CA GLY A 14 23.91 7.60 -1.08
C GLY A 14 23.04 6.55 -1.78
N LEU A 15 23.66 5.52 -2.33
CA LEU A 15 23.01 4.36 -2.96
C LEU A 15 23.48 3.09 -2.25
N ALA A 16 22.55 2.17 -2.02
CA ALA A 16 22.89 0.87 -1.44
C ALA A 16 21.95 -0.21 -1.97
N LEU A 17 22.49 -1.40 -2.22
CA LEU A 17 21.71 -2.58 -2.59
C LEU A 17 21.82 -3.61 -1.48
N ILE A 18 20.69 -4.13 -1.04
CA ILE A 18 20.64 -5.30 -0.18
C ILE A 18 19.79 -6.41 -0.80
N GLU A 19 20.04 -7.64 -0.37
CA GLU A 19 19.19 -8.78 -0.65
C GLU A 19 18.64 -9.37 0.65
N THR A 20 17.35 -9.69 0.63
CA THR A 20 16.64 -10.27 1.78
C THR A 20 16.67 -11.80 1.72
N ALA A 21 17.03 -12.44 2.82
CA ALA A 21 16.79 -13.85 3.05
C ALA A 21 15.43 -14.07 3.76
N PRO A 22 14.93 -15.31 3.88
CA PRO A 22 13.78 -15.61 4.71
C PRO A 22 13.92 -15.06 6.14
N GLY A 23 12.79 -14.61 6.72
CA GLY A 23 12.79 -13.98 8.04
C GLY A 23 13.31 -12.54 8.01
N ARG A 24 14.32 -12.24 8.82
CA ARG A 24 14.93 -10.90 8.93
C ARG A 24 16.37 -10.82 8.37
N GLY A 25 16.87 -11.89 7.77
CA GLY A 25 18.21 -11.93 7.19
C GLY A 25 18.34 -10.93 6.04
N VAL A 26 19.40 -10.15 6.05
CA VAL A 26 19.73 -9.15 5.03
C VAL A 26 21.21 -9.19 4.74
N THR A 27 21.58 -9.06 3.47
CA THR A 27 22.97 -9.02 3.01
C THR A 27 23.18 -7.78 2.16
N ALA A 28 24.21 -6.99 2.47
CA ALA A 28 24.62 -5.89 1.61
C ALA A 28 25.32 -6.45 0.37
N LEU A 29 24.89 -6.01 -0.80
CA LEU A 29 25.43 -6.43 -2.09
C LEU A 29 26.34 -5.36 -2.69
N ASP A 30 25.95 -4.10 -2.61
CA ASP A 30 26.72 -2.99 -3.16
C ASP A 30 26.40 -1.67 -2.44
N VAL A 31 27.32 -0.71 -2.49
CA VAL A 31 27.15 0.66 -1.99
C VAL A 31 27.92 1.65 -2.85
N ASP A 32 27.32 2.80 -3.11
CA ASP A 32 27.99 3.92 -3.78
C ASP A 32 27.48 5.26 -3.24
N VAL A 33 28.22 6.34 -3.50
CA VAL A 33 27.81 7.70 -3.19
C VAL A 33 28.11 8.59 -4.39
N VAL A 34 27.04 9.00 -5.08
CA VAL A 34 27.12 10.00 -6.15
C VAL A 34 27.56 11.32 -5.54
N ARG A 35 28.59 11.94 -6.10
CA ARG A 35 29.09 13.24 -5.65
C ARG A 35 29.01 14.24 -6.79
N THR A 36 28.43 15.40 -6.53
CA THR A 36 28.40 16.50 -7.50
C THR A 36 29.03 17.75 -6.91
N ARG A 37 29.60 18.60 -7.76
CA ARG A 37 30.24 19.83 -7.31
C ARG A 37 29.18 20.90 -7.04
N THR A 38 29.38 21.69 -5.99
CA THR A 38 28.42 22.72 -5.56
C THR A 38 28.42 23.96 -6.46
N ASP A 39 29.45 24.15 -7.29
CA ASP A 39 29.58 25.25 -8.26
C ASP A 39 28.91 24.95 -9.61
N GLU A 40 28.43 23.71 -9.82
CA GLU A 40 27.67 23.36 -11.01
C GLU A 40 26.20 23.79 -10.91
N PRO A 41 25.58 24.19 -12.05
CA PRO A 41 24.15 24.42 -12.12
C PRO A 41 23.32 23.20 -11.66
N VAL A 42 22.17 23.46 -11.03
CA VAL A 42 21.35 22.41 -10.38
C VAL A 42 20.93 21.31 -11.36
N GLU A 43 20.62 21.65 -12.60
CA GLU A 43 20.21 20.72 -13.65
C GLU A 43 21.33 19.76 -14.06
N ARG A 44 22.60 20.20 -13.99
CA ARG A 44 23.76 19.33 -14.25
C ARG A 44 23.97 18.35 -13.11
N ARG A 45 23.81 18.82 -11.88
CA ARG A 45 23.90 18.00 -10.67
C ARG A 45 22.79 16.95 -10.61
N LEU A 46 21.56 17.34 -10.94
CA LEU A 46 20.41 16.43 -11.04
C LEU A 46 20.61 15.40 -12.15
N ARG A 47 21.14 15.81 -13.30
CA ARG A 47 21.50 14.87 -14.38
C ARG A 47 22.52 13.83 -13.91
N ALA A 48 23.57 14.23 -13.18
CA ALA A 48 24.56 13.29 -12.67
C ALA A 48 23.95 12.27 -11.69
N VAL A 49 23.04 12.73 -10.80
CA VAL A 49 22.28 11.82 -9.91
C VAL A 49 21.41 10.86 -10.71
N HIS A 50 20.72 11.34 -11.75
CA HIS A 50 19.91 10.51 -12.63
C HIS A 50 20.74 9.42 -13.31
N GLU A 51 21.84 9.79 -13.98
CA GLU A 51 22.66 8.87 -14.77
C GLU A 51 23.19 7.71 -13.93
N VAL A 52 23.71 8.00 -12.73
CA VAL A 52 24.23 6.95 -11.84
C VAL A 52 23.10 6.09 -11.27
N ALA A 53 21.98 6.69 -10.85
CA ALA A 53 20.84 5.92 -10.33
C ALA A 53 20.23 5.00 -11.41
N ASP A 54 20.12 5.50 -12.65
CA ASP A 54 19.62 4.74 -13.79
C ASP A 54 20.54 3.56 -14.15
N GLU A 55 21.86 3.79 -14.17
CA GLU A 55 22.86 2.75 -14.35
C GLU A 55 22.78 1.68 -13.24
N TRP A 56 22.71 2.12 -11.99
CA TRP A 56 22.53 1.23 -10.83
C TRP A 56 21.30 0.33 -10.98
N MET A 57 20.15 0.91 -11.36
CA MET A 57 18.93 0.14 -11.59
C MET A 57 19.06 -0.82 -12.77
N ALA A 58 19.81 -0.46 -13.81
CA ALA A 58 20.08 -1.33 -14.96
C ALA A 58 20.94 -2.55 -14.58
N ILE A 59 22.00 -2.33 -13.80
CA ILE A 59 22.95 -3.37 -13.38
C ILE A 59 22.32 -4.29 -12.34
N HIS A 60 21.75 -3.72 -11.28
CA HIS A 60 21.35 -4.48 -10.11
C HIS A 60 19.93 -5.05 -10.18
N ARG A 61 19.07 -4.43 -11.00
CA ARG A 61 17.65 -4.80 -11.16
C ARG A 61 16.94 -4.97 -9.81
N PRO A 62 16.85 -3.92 -8.98
CA PRO A 62 16.17 -4.01 -7.70
C PRO A 62 14.67 -4.28 -7.89
N ASP A 63 14.07 -5.00 -6.95
CA ASP A 63 12.62 -5.23 -6.93
C ASP A 63 11.86 -3.97 -6.48
N VAL A 64 12.54 -3.07 -5.74
CA VAL A 64 11.97 -1.86 -5.17
C VAL A 64 13.06 -0.85 -4.83
N VAL A 65 12.76 0.44 -4.99
CA VAL A 65 13.60 1.55 -4.55
C VAL A 65 13.01 2.20 -3.30
N ALA A 66 13.78 2.22 -2.21
CA ALA A 66 13.43 2.84 -0.95
C ALA A 66 14.16 4.19 -0.81
N ILE A 67 13.42 5.30 -0.82
CA ILE A 67 13.98 6.66 -0.80
C ILE A 67 13.66 7.33 0.54
N GLU A 68 14.61 8.08 1.10
CA GLU A 68 14.30 8.91 2.27
C GLU A 68 13.30 10.02 1.92
N ARG A 69 12.29 10.20 2.78
CA ARG A 69 11.34 11.29 2.67
C ARG A 69 11.95 12.58 3.22
N VAL A 70 11.92 13.63 2.41
CA VAL A 70 12.43 14.96 2.77
C VAL A 70 11.42 15.73 3.62
N PHE A 71 11.87 16.32 4.72
CA PHE A 71 11.07 17.20 5.59
C PHE A 71 11.67 18.61 5.63
N ALA A 72 10.83 19.63 5.39
CA ALA A 72 11.27 21.02 5.30
C ALA A 72 11.37 21.77 6.64
N GLN A 73 10.90 21.19 7.76
CA GLN A 73 10.59 21.95 8.98
C GLN A 73 11.77 22.77 9.56
N ASN A 74 13.02 22.31 9.43
CA ASN A 74 14.18 22.99 10.04
C ASN A 74 15.36 23.28 9.08
N GLN A 75 15.28 22.91 7.80
CA GLN A 75 16.38 23.06 6.83
C GLN A 75 15.85 23.44 5.44
N VAL A 76 15.09 24.54 5.38
CA VAL A 76 14.38 24.99 4.18
C VAL A 76 15.31 25.19 2.97
N SER A 77 16.54 25.67 3.20
CA SER A 77 17.50 25.97 2.13
C SER A 77 18.05 24.75 1.40
N THR A 78 18.19 23.61 2.08
CA THR A 78 18.70 22.35 1.49
C THR A 78 17.60 21.37 1.12
N ALA A 79 16.44 21.45 1.79
CA ALA A 79 15.30 20.56 1.57
C ALA A 79 14.83 20.56 0.11
N MET A 80 14.83 21.70 -0.57
CA MET A 80 14.41 21.77 -1.98
C MET A 80 15.33 20.92 -2.88
N GLY A 81 16.65 21.05 -2.72
CA GLY A 81 17.62 20.30 -3.52
C GLY A 81 17.54 18.79 -3.27
N THR A 82 17.44 18.39 -1.99
CA THR A 82 17.23 16.99 -1.60
C THR A 82 15.93 16.43 -2.20
N ALA A 83 14.83 17.21 -2.17
CA ALA A 83 13.55 16.79 -2.76
C ALA A 83 13.62 16.65 -4.28
N GLN A 84 14.34 17.54 -4.97
CA GLN A 84 14.59 17.43 -6.41
C GLN A 84 15.39 16.16 -6.74
N ALA A 85 16.46 15.86 -6.00
CA ALA A 85 17.24 14.64 -6.18
C ALA A 85 16.40 13.38 -5.93
N ALA A 86 15.59 13.36 -4.85
CA ALA A 86 14.66 12.28 -4.57
C ALA A 86 13.65 12.07 -5.71
N GLY A 87 13.10 13.17 -6.26
CA GLY A 87 12.17 13.14 -7.39
C GLY A 87 12.79 12.57 -8.67
N VAL A 88 14.04 12.95 -8.97
CA VAL A 88 14.78 12.43 -10.12
C VAL A 88 15.01 10.93 -10.02
N VAL A 89 15.41 10.43 -8.84
CA VAL A 89 15.60 8.98 -8.63
C VAL A 89 14.27 8.24 -8.72
N ALA A 90 13.20 8.78 -8.12
CA ALA A 90 11.87 8.18 -8.18
C ALA A 90 11.34 8.12 -9.63
N MET A 91 11.57 9.16 -10.43
CA MET A 91 11.21 9.19 -11.84
C MET A 91 11.97 8.13 -12.64
N ALA A 92 13.28 7.99 -12.41
CA ALA A 92 14.09 6.97 -13.07
C ALA A 92 13.62 5.54 -12.74
N ALA A 93 13.22 5.28 -11.50
CA ALA A 93 12.63 4.00 -11.11
C ALA A 93 11.28 3.75 -11.81
N ALA A 94 10.44 4.79 -11.91
CA ALA A 94 9.14 4.72 -12.58
C ALA A 94 9.26 4.41 -14.09
N TYR A 95 10.27 4.95 -14.79
CA TYR A 95 10.55 4.61 -16.19
C TYR A 95 10.90 3.13 -16.41
N ARG A 96 11.26 2.42 -15.34
CA ARG A 96 11.65 1.01 -15.34
C ARG A 96 10.59 0.09 -14.71
N ASP A 97 9.41 0.63 -14.40
CA ASP A 97 8.35 -0.06 -13.67
C ASP A 97 8.79 -0.63 -12.31
N ILE A 98 9.81 -0.01 -11.68
CA ILE A 98 10.29 -0.40 -10.35
C ILE A 98 9.50 0.40 -9.31
N PRO A 99 8.80 -0.26 -8.36
CA PRO A 99 8.05 0.44 -7.33
C PRO A 99 8.97 1.28 -6.44
N VAL A 100 8.46 2.44 -5.99
CA VAL A 100 9.17 3.37 -5.11
C VAL A 100 8.44 3.47 -3.78
N ALA A 101 9.18 3.36 -2.68
CA ALA A 101 8.69 3.52 -1.32
C ALA A 101 9.45 4.63 -0.59
N PHE A 102 8.71 5.56 0.03
CA PHE A 102 9.30 6.67 0.80
C PHE A 102 9.23 6.42 2.30
N HIS A 103 10.37 6.52 2.99
CA HIS A 103 10.46 6.34 4.45
C HIS A 103 10.94 7.59 5.15
N THR A 104 10.36 7.91 6.29
CA THR A 104 10.79 9.03 7.13
C THR A 104 12.04 8.68 7.94
N PRO A 105 12.87 9.66 8.32
CA PRO A 105 14.03 9.41 9.16
C PRO A 105 13.66 8.69 10.48
N SER A 106 12.53 9.05 11.09
CA SER A 106 12.05 8.41 12.32
C SER A 106 11.63 6.96 12.09
N GLU A 107 11.07 6.61 10.93
CA GLU A 107 10.79 5.23 10.56
C GLU A 107 12.08 4.43 10.39
N VAL A 108 13.06 4.97 9.67
CA VAL A 108 14.36 4.30 9.49
C VAL A 108 14.99 4.02 10.86
N LYS A 109 15.08 5.03 11.72
CA LYS A 109 15.62 4.92 13.07
C LYS A 109 14.87 3.89 13.91
N ALA A 110 13.53 3.94 13.92
CA ALA A 110 12.71 3.00 14.68
C ALA A 110 12.87 1.56 14.19
N ALA A 111 12.97 1.33 12.88
CA ALA A 111 13.13 0.00 12.31
C ALA A 111 14.50 -0.60 12.64
N VAL A 112 15.56 0.19 12.54
CA VAL A 112 16.95 -0.28 12.70
C VAL A 112 17.36 -0.38 14.16
N THR A 113 16.88 0.53 15.02
CA THR A 113 17.38 0.65 16.40
C THR A 113 16.32 0.40 17.48
N GLY A 114 15.04 0.29 17.10
CA GLY A 114 13.92 0.26 18.04
C GLY A 114 13.50 1.65 18.57
N SER A 115 14.21 2.72 18.23
CA SER A 115 13.90 4.09 18.66
C SER A 115 13.92 5.07 17.50
N GLY A 116 12.83 5.83 17.30
CA GLY A 116 12.77 6.89 16.29
C GLY A 116 13.68 8.09 16.59
N ARG A 117 14.34 8.11 17.75
CA ARG A 117 15.21 9.20 18.23
C ARG A 117 16.70 8.83 18.23
N ALA A 118 17.08 7.68 17.69
CA ALA A 118 18.47 7.25 17.65
C ALA A 118 19.39 8.28 16.97
N ASP A 119 20.62 8.38 17.51
CA ASP A 119 21.67 9.22 16.95
C ASP A 119 22.42 8.52 15.80
N LYS A 120 23.31 9.27 15.12
CA LYS A 120 24.03 8.77 13.95
C LYS A 120 25.01 7.64 14.30
N LYS A 121 25.66 7.68 15.47
CA LYS A 121 26.60 6.62 15.90
C LYS A 121 25.86 5.32 16.16
N GLN A 122 24.71 5.40 16.84
CA GLN A 122 23.84 4.27 17.10
C GLN A 122 23.33 3.67 15.79
N MET A 123 22.90 4.49 14.83
CA MET A 123 22.49 4.03 13.50
C MET A 123 23.62 3.27 12.80
N THR A 124 24.80 3.86 12.68
CA THR A 124 25.95 3.21 12.02
C THR A 124 26.33 1.89 12.70
N LEU A 125 26.36 1.85 14.04
CA LEU A 125 26.62 0.62 14.79
C LEU A 125 25.61 -0.48 14.49
N MET A 126 24.31 -0.14 14.48
CA MET A 126 23.25 -1.10 14.23
C MET A 126 23.28 -1.61 12.79
N VAL A 127 23.45 -0.73 11.80
CA VAL A 127 23.59 -1.12 10.38
C VAL A 127 24.77 -2.08 10.20
N THR A 128 25.92 -1.77 10.80
CA THR A 128 27.12 -2.63 10.77
C THR A 128 26.82 -4.03 11.32
N ARG A 129 26.13 -4.11 12.46
CA ARG A 129 25.77 -5.38 13.11
C ARG A 129 24.74 -6.17 12.30
N ILE A 130 23.69 -5.51 11.82
CA ILE A 130 22.58 -6.14 11.09
C ILE A 130 23.09 -6.80 9.81
N LEU A 131 24.01 -6.13 9.11
CA LEU A 131 24.58 -6.59 7.84
C LEU A 131 25.84 -7.45 8.02
N GLY A 132 26.29 -7.71 9.26
CA GLY A 132 27.50 -8.49 9.54
C GLY A 132 28.78 -7.88 8.97
N LEU A 133 28.84 -6.55 8.82
CA LEU A 133 30.00 -5.86 8.24
C LEU A 133 31.17 -5.87 9.22
N GLN A 134 32.38 -6.15 8.71
CA GLN A 134 33.60 -6.15 9.52
C GLN A 134 34.01 -4.75 9.99
N LYS A 135 33.60 -3.71 9.25
CA LYS A 135 33.87 -2.31 9.54
C LYS A 135 32.62 -1.48 9.33
N PRO A 136 32.48 -0.34 10.03
CA PRO A 136 31.42 0.61 9.76
C PRO A 136 31.38 1.02 8.28
N PRO A 137 30.20 1.07 7.64
CA PRO A 137 30.07 1.54 6.28
C PRO A 137 30.48 3.01 6.19
N SER A 138 31.28 3.33 5.17
CA SER A 138 31.79 4.67 4.89
C SER A 138 31.73 4.93 3.38
N PRO A 139 31.27 6.12 2.92
CA PRO A 139 30.95 7.32 3.70
C PRO A 139 29.65 7.20 4.51
N ALA A 140 29.35 8.23 5.32
CA ALA A 140 28.14 8.29 6.13
C ALA A 140 26.85 8.09 5.31
N ASP A 141 26.79 8.63 4.09
CA ASP A 141 25.63 8.53 3.19
C ASP A 141 25.39 7.07 2.73
N ALA A 142 26.45 6.23 2.68
CA ALA A 142 26.30 4.80 2.41
C ALA A 142 25.65 4.06 3.59
N ALA A 143 25.95 4.47 4.83
CA ALA A 143 25.31 3.92 6.03
C ALA A 143 23.81 4.27 6.06
N ASP A 144 23.48 5.51 5.70
CA ASP A 144 22.11 6.02 5.67
C ASP A 144 21.30 5.30 4.55
N ALA A 145 21.88 5.12 3.36
CA ALA A 145 21.28 4.33 2.27
C ALA A 145 21.06 2.85 2.63
N LEU A 146 22.04 2.20 3.26
CA LEU A 146 21.88 0.82 3.77
C LEU A 146 20.77 0.72 4.82
N ALA A 147 20.69 1.69 5.74
CA ALA A 147 19.65 1.74 6.77
C ALA A 147 18.25 1.85 6.15
N LEU A 148 18.09 2.66 5.10
CA LEU A 148 16.85 2.81 4.34
C LEU A 148 16.43 1.50 3.68
N ALA A 149 17.36 0.82 3.02
CA ALA A 149 17.09 -0.46 2.37
C ALA A 149 16.64 -1.52 3.41
N VAL A 150 17.35 -1.60 4.55
CA VAL A 150 17.00 -2.50 5.66
C VAL A 150 15.63 -2.15 6.22
N CYS A 151 15.37 -0.86 6.48
CA CYS A 151 14.08 -0.37 6.98
C CYS A 151 12.93 -0.82 6.07
N HIS A 152 13.06 -0.62 4.76
CA HIS A 152 12.03 -1.06 3.81
C HIS A 152 11.86 -2.58 3.83
N SER A 153 12.94 -3.35 3.80
CA SER A 153 12.88 -4.81 3.78
C SER A 153 12.13 -5.42 4.98
N TRP A 154 12.24 -4.81 6.16
CA TRP A 154 11.58 -5.29 7.36
C TRP A 154 10.14 -4.78 7.50
N ARG A 155 9.82 -3.63 6.91
CA ARG A 155 8.46 -3.05 6.94
C ARG A 155 7.56 -3.57 5.83
N ALA A 156 8.08 -3.83 4.63
CA ALA A 156 7.28 -4.24 3.48
C ALA A 156 6.45 -5.52 3.74
N PRO A 157 7.01 -6.59 4.36
CA PRO A 157 6.21 -7.77 4.72
C PRO A 157 5.10 -7.47 5.74
N MET A 158 5.34 -6.55 6.68
CA MET A 158 4.31 -6.13 7.65
C MET A 158 3.19 -5.33 6.97
N GLN A 159 3.53 -4.40 6.07
CA GLN A 159 2.56 -3.60 5.33
C GLN A 159 1.69 -4.49 4.42
N GLY A 160 2.28 -5.46 3.72
CA GLY A 160 1.54 -6.43 2.91
C GLY A 160 0.59 -7.30 3.73
N ARG A 161 1.00 -7.73 4.94
CA ARG A 161 0.15 -8.50 5.86
C ARG A 161 -1.02 -7.68 6.39
N VAL A 162 -0.78 -6.43 6.79
CA VAL A 162 -1.85 -5.54 7.26
C VAL A 162 -2.86 -5.28 6.14
N ALA A 163 -2.39 -4.93 4.94
CA ALA A 163 -3.27 -4.71 3.79
C ALA A 163 -4.09 -5.97 3.42
N ALA A 164 -3.49 -7.16 3.49
CA ALA A 164 -4.18 -8.42 3.24
C ALA A 164 -5.27 -8.72 4.30
N LEU A 165 -4.97 -8.44 5.57
CA LEU A 165 -5.93 -8.57 6.67
C LEU A 165 -7.08 -7.57 6.52
N ASP A 166 -6.79 -6.30 6.25
CA ASP A 166 -7.82 -5.28 6.02
C ASP A 166 -8.74 -5.67 4.87
N ALA A 167 -8.17 -6.14 3.75
CA ALA A 167 -8.95 -6.63 2.62
C ALA A 167 -9.81 -7.87 2.98
N GLN A 168 -9.30 -8.76 3.84
CA GLN A 168 -10.06 -9.92 4.32
C GLN A 168 -11.21 -9.51 5.25
N VAL A 169 -10.99 -8.52 6.12
CA VAL A 169 -12.01 -7.94 6.99
C VAL A 169 -13.10 -7.27 6.16
N SER A 170 -12.73 -6.44 5.18
CA SER A 170 -13.68 -5.78 4.28
C SER A 170 -14.53 -6.80 3.50
N ARG A 171 -13.92 -7.87 2.96
CA ARG A 171 -14.66 -8.95 2.28
C ARG A 171 -15.61 -9.68 3.23
N SER A 172 -15.16 -9.98 4.45
CA SER A 172 -15.98 -10.67 5.45
C SER A 172 -17.18 -9.83 5.90
N ARG A 173 -16.97 -8.52 6.09
CA ARG A 173 -18.02 -7.58 6.44
C ARG A 173 -19.06 -7.42 5.33
N ALA A 174 -18.62 -7.27 4.08
CA ALA A 174 -19.53 -7.21 2.92
C ALA A 174 -20.36 -8.51 2.80
N GLY A 175 -19.74 -9.68 2.99
CA GLY A 175 -20.46 -10.96 2.99
C GLY A 175 -21.46 -11.11 4.14
N PHE A 176 -21.16 -10.58 5.33
CA PHE A 176 -22.09 -10.56 6.46
C PHE A 176 -23.28 -9.62 6.19
N GLU A 177 -23.02 -8.40 5.72
CA GLU A 177 -24.06 -7.43 5.36
C GLU A 177 -25.01 -7.99 4.30
N ALA A 178 -24.48 -8.65 3.26
CA ALA A 178 -25.28 -9.33 2.23
C ALA A 178 -26.20 -10.42 2.82
N LYS A 179 -25.66 -11.29 3.70
CA LYS A 179 -26.44 -12.34 4.37
C LYS A 179 -27.53 -11.77 5.28
N VAL A 180 -27.28 -10.64 5.96
CA VAL A 180 -28.29 -9.97 6.80
C VAL A 180 -29.43 -9.42 5.94
N VAL A 181 -29.12 -8.82 4.79
CA VAL A 181 -30.14 -8.31 3.86
C VAL A 181 -30.97 -9.46 3.28
N GLU A 182 -30.34 -10.54 2.83
CA GLU A 182 -31.01 -11.74 2.34
C GLU A 182 -31.91 -12.38 3.41
N GLY A 183 -31.40 -12.53 4.63
CA GLY A 183 -32.15 -13.07 5.77
C GLY A 183 -33.38 -12.23 6.13
N ARG A 184 -33.24 -10.90 6.13
CA ARG A 184 -34.38 -9.98 6.33
C ARG A 184 -35.40 -10.10 5.21
N ALA A 185 -34.96 -10.13 3.94
CA ALA A 185 -35.85 -10.28 2.81
C ALA A 185 -36.59 -11.62 2.82
N ALA A 186 -35.92 -12.71 3.22
CA ALA A 186 -36.53 -14.03 3.38
C ALA A 186 -37.56 -14.06 4.51
N ALA A 187 -37.27 -13.43 5.66
CA ALA A 187 -38.20 -13.30 6.77
C ALA A 187 -39.46 -12.49 6.37
N THR A 188 -39.29 -11.39 5.63
CA THR A 188 -40.41 -10.58 5.10
C THR A 188 -41.28 -11.38 4.13
N ARG A 189 -40.68 -12.20 3.25
CA ARG A 189 -41.43 -13.09 2.35
C ARG A 189 -42.21 -14.16 3.12
N ALA A 190 -41.58 -14.80 4.11
CA ALA A 190 -42.24 -15.80 4.95
C ALA A 190 -43.42 -15.23 5.73
N ALA A 191 -43.29 -14.00 6.25
CA ALA A 191 -44.37 -13.29 6.95
C ALA A 191 -45.52 -12.87 6.00
N GLY A 192 -45.23 -12.54 4.74
CA GLY A 192 -46.23 -12.21 3.72
C GLY A 192 -47.07 -13.41 3.26
N VAL A 193 -46.47 -14.61 3.20
CA VAL A 193 -47.16 -15.84 2.80
C VAL A 193 -48.18 -16.31 3.84
N GLY A 194 -47.96 -16.01 5.12
CA GLY A 194 -48.90 -16.35 6.22
C GLY A 194 -50.22 -15.57 6.20
N ARG A 195 -50.28 -14.42 5.51
CA ARG A 195 -51.44 -13.51 5.56
C ARG A 195 -52.47 -13.72 4.44
N SER A 196 -52.19 -14.55 3.43
CA SER A 196 -53.13 -14.81 2.31
C SER A 196 -54.02 -16.06 2.48
N ARG A 197 -53.87 -16.81 3.59
CA ARG A 197 -54.65 -18.05 3.83
C ARG A 197 -55.89 -17.90 4.71
N SER A 198 -56.25 -16.69 5.14
CA SER A 198 -57.49 -16.45 5.90
C SER A 198 -58.39 -15.46 5.19
N GLY A 199 -59.34 -15.94 4.40
CA GLY A 199 -60.36 -15.05 3.83
C GLY A 199 -61.14 -15.56 2.62
N THR A 200 -61.70 -16.76 2.67
CA THR A 200 -63.01 -16.97 2.02
C THR A 200 -64.01 -17.17 3.14
N SER A 201 -64.67 -16.07 3.51
CA SER A 201 -65.78 -16.08 4.46
C SER A 201 -66.90 -16.95 3.86
N THR A 202 -67.53 -17.76 4.70
CA THR A 202 -68.76 -18.51 4.38
C THR A 202 -69.86 -17.62 3.79
N ALA A 203 -69.84 -16.31 4.05
CA ALA A 203 -70.75 -15.32 3.48
C ALA A 203 -70.60 -15.15 1.95
N ASP A 204 -69.40 -15.31 1.39
CA ASP A 204 -69.17 -15.19 -0.05
C ASP A 204 -69.67 -16.43 -0.81
N GLN A 205 -69.63 -17.59 -0.17
CA GLN A 205 -70.15 -18.84 -0.74
C GLN A 205 -71.68 -18.87 -0.80
N GLU A 206 -72.37 -18.21 0.13
CA GLU A 206 -73.84 -18.13 0.12
C GLU A 206 -74.37 -17.14 -0.93
N ARG A 207 -73.68 -16.01 -1.15
CA ARG A 207 -74.05 -15.05 -2.20
C ARG A 207 -73.95 -15.63 -3.62
N ALA A 208 -72.96 -16.49 -3.88
CA ALA A 208 -72.82 -17.17 -5.17
C ALA A 208 -73.93 -18.20 -5.45
N ARG A 209 -74.48 -18.84 -4.39
CA ARG A 209 -75.57 -19.82 -4.52
C ARG A 209 -76.95 -19.20 -4.73
N ALA A 210 -77.16 -17.96 -4.29
CA ALA A 210 -78.40 -17.22 -4.53
C ALA A 210 -78.51 -16.71 -5.98
N ALA A 211 -77.40 -16.28 -6.58
CA ALA A 211 -77.36 -15.79 -7.97
C ALA A 211 -77.69 -16.89 -9.01
N ALA A 212 -77.34 -18.15 -8.73
CA ALA A 212 -77.59 -19.27 -9.63
C ALA A 212 -79.05 -19.75 -9.70
N ARG A 213 -79.92 -19.34 -8.75
CA ARG A 213 -81.34 -19.76 -8.70
C ARG A 213 -82.32 -18.77 -9.32
N GLY A 214 -81.86 -17.59 -9.75
CA GLY A 214 -82.72 -16.54 -10.31
C GLY A 214 -82.86 -16.52 -11.84
N MET A 215 -82.01 -17.26 -12.58
CA MET A 215 -81.89 -17.09 -14.04
C MET A 215 -82.53 -18.26 -14.82
N ALA A 216 -83.80 -18.55 -14.57
CA ALA A 216 -84.58 -19.53 -15.33
C ALA A 216 -86.02 -19.05 -15.55
N ARG A 217 -86.21 -18.11 -16.50
CA ARG A 217 -87.46 -17.64 -17.17
C ARG A 217 -87.07 -16.32 -17.85
N THR A 218 -87.13 -16.07 -19.15
CA THR A 218 -88.07 -16.41 -20.24
C THR A 218 -87.38 -16.01 -21.56
N LYS A 219 -87.15 -16.93 -22.51
CA LYS A 219 -87.82 -17.04 -23.82
C LYS A 219 -88.35 -15.75 -24.49
N GLY A 220 -87.89 -15.50 -25.73
CA GLY A 220 -88.64 -14.82 -26.82
C GLY A 220 -87.82 -13.75 -27.57
N VAL A 221 -87.21 -13.96 -28.75
CA VAL A 221 -87.80 -14.08 -30.12
C VAL A 221 -88.35 -12.70 -30.58
N ARG A 222 -88.05 -12.09 -31.75
CA ARG A 222 -87.56 -12.52 -33.08
C ARG A 222 -87.19 -11.27 -33.93
N TRP A 223 -86.41 -11.54 -34.99
CA TRP A 223 -86.13 -10.81 -36.24
C TRP A 223 -85.40 -9.46 -36.16
#